data_AF-A0A956J6C6-F1
#
_entry.id   AF-A0A956J6C6-F1
#
_cell.length_a   1.000
_cell.length_b   1.000
_cell.length_c   1.000
_cell.angle_alpha   90.00
_cell.angle_beta   90.00
_cell.angle_gamma   90.00
#
_symmetry.space_group_name_H-M   'P 1'
#
loop_
_entity.id
_entity.type
_entity.pdbx_description
1 polymer ?
#
loop_
_entity_poly.entity_id
_entity_poly.type
_entity_poly.pdbx_seq_one_letter_code
_entity_poly.pdbx_strand_id
1 'polypeptide(L)'
;MRGGDHTSPLSGLGLRRDHGCMHDLQWRLDLPPGLGTEGLERRLAGHGFVAKAPGPGVLVFDGCSGHVLVIVPRTGRVQIRVDCGVPRERRPRVAAELAQMLAAARIDA
;
A
#
# COMPACT_ATOMS: atom_id res chain seq x y z
N MET A 1 10.37 -24.70 10.59
CA MET A 1 11.03 -24.53 9.27
C MET A 1 11.01 -23.04 8.95
N ARG A 2 12.19 -22.39 8.94
CA ARG A 2 12.35 -20.96 8.66
C ARG A 2 12.33 -20.77 7.14
N GLY A 3 11.20 -20.30 6.60
CA GLY A 3 11.07 -19.94 5.19
C GLY A 3 11.72 -18.57 4.94
N GLY A 4 12.64 -18.52 3.99
CA GLY A 4 13.55 -17.42 3.75
C GLY A 4 12.86 -16.10 3.43
N ASP A 5 13.31 -15.05 4.13
CA ASP A 5 13.17 -13.66 3.74
C ASP A 5 13.85 -13.45 2.39
N HIS A 6 13.09 -13.60 1.29
CA HIS A 6 13.43 -13.00 0.01
C HIS A 6 13.08 -11.50 0.07
N THR A 7 13.88 -10.77 0.84
CA THR A 7 13.94 -9.31 0.82
C THR A 7 14.68 -8.87 -0.44
N SER A 8 14.00 -8.89 -1.58
CA SER A 8 14.39 -8.00 -2.69
C SER A 8 13.95 -6.58 -2.29
N PRO A 9 14.87 -5.63 -2.04
CA PRO A 9 14.53 -4.29 -1.63
C PRO A 9 14.01 -3.52 -2.84
N LEU A 10 12.74 -3.72 -3.19
CA LEU A 10 12.06 -2.84 -4.12
C LEU A 10 11.80 -1.52 -3.38
N SER A 11 12.76 -0.61 -3.56
CA SER A 11 12.66 0.84 -3.36
C SER A 11 12.51 1.32 -1.91
N GLY A 12 13.61 1.41 -1.15
CA GLY A 12 13.85 2.35 -0.02
C GLY A 12 12.85 2.46 1.16
N LEU A 13 11.66 1.88 1.06
CA LEU A 13 10.49 2.03 1.92
C LEU A 13 10.16 0.73 2.66
N GLY A 14 11.03 -0.28 2.56
CA GLY A 14 10.83 -1.58 3.22
C GLY A 14 9.63 -2.36 2.68
N LEU A 15 9.29 -2.20 1.39
CA LEU A 15 8.22 -2.95 0.73
C LEU A 15 8.52 -4.45 0.75
N ARG A 16 7.59 -5.23 1.28
CA ARG A 16 7.67 -6.69 1.42
C ARG A 16 6.42 -7.32 0.84
N ARG A 17 6.54 -8.54 0.34
CA ARG A 17 5.36 -9.36 0.02
C ARG A 17 4.64 -9.70 1.31
N ASP A 18 3.32 -9.58 1.31
CA ASP A 18 2.51 -10.00 2.44
C ASP A 18 2.04 -11.44 2.24
N HIS A 19 1.85 -12.18 3.32
CA HIS A 19 1.47 -13.60 3.26
C HIS A 19 -0.02 -13.73 2.90
N GLY A 20 -0.33 -13.67 1.61
CA GLY A 20 -1.64 -13.99 1.04
C GLY A 20 -1.55 -15.18 0.09
N CYS A 21 -2.51 -16.10 0.16
CA CYS A 21 -2.55 -17.34 -0.62
C CYS A 21 -2.62 -17.16 -2.16
N MET A 22 -2.65 -15.92 -2.67
CA MET A 22 -2.75 -15.62 -4.10
C MET A 22 -1.55 -14.80 -4.60
N HIS A 23 -0.61 -15.50 -5.25
CA HIS A 23 0.26 -15.05 -6.34
C HIS A 23 0.78 -13.59 -6.29
N ASP A 24 1.44 -13.15 -5.21
CA ASP A 24 2.09 -11.83 -5.17
C ASP A 24 1.12 -10.62 -5.36
N LEU A 25 -0.16 -10.77 -4.99
CA LEU A 25 -1.16 -9.68 -5.06
C LEU A 25 -1.11 -8.75 -3.84
N GLN A 26 -0.55 -9.21 -2.73
CA GLN A 26 -0.53 -8.46 -1.47
C GLN A 26 0.90 -8.08 -1.10
N TRP A 27 1.07 -6.80 -0.82
CA TRP A 27 2.33 -6.20 -0.43
C TRP A 27 2.11 -5.35 0.79
N ARG A 28 3.16 -5.20 1.58
CA ARG A 28 3.14 -4.43 2.82
C ARG A 28 4.34 -3.52 2.87
N LEU A 29 4.13 -2.31 3.35
CA LEU A 29 5.18 -1.46 3.87
C LEU A 29 4.76 -0.93 5.24
N ASP A 30 5.73 -0.47 6.00
CA ASP A 30 5.50 0.18 7.28
C ASP A 30 5.95 1.65 7.15
N LEU A 31 5.02 2.56 7.34
CA LEU A 31 5.29 3.98 7.46
C LEU A 31 5.57 4.34 8.93
N PRO A 32 6.19 5.50 9.21
CA PRO A 32 6.34 5.97 10.58
C PRO A 32 4.99 6.01 11.31
N PRO A 33 4.93 5.58 12.59
CA PRO A 33 3.70 5.66 13.38
C PRO A 33 3.32 7.13 13.63
N GLY A 34 2.03 7.37 13.87
CA GLY A 34 1.53 8.73 14.14
C GLY A 34 1.37 9.58 12.89
N LEU A 35 1.18 8.96 11.73
CA LEU A 35 0.84 9.65 10.49
C LEU A 35 -0.41 10.50 10.68
N GLY A 36 -0.26 11.82 10.48
CA GLY A 36 -1.38 12.69 10.21
C GLY A 36 -2.07 12.20 8.95
N THR A 37 -3.32 11.75 9.08
CA THR A 37 -4.15 11.35 7.93
C THR A 37 -4.87 12.54 7.31
N GLU A 38 -4.63 13.74 7.85
CA GLU A 38 -5.22 14.98 7.37
C GLU A 38 -4.80 15.23 5.92
N GLY A 39 -5.78 15.43 5.04
CA GLY A 39 -5.53 15.66 3.61
C GLY A 39 -5.08 14.43 2.81
N LEU A 40 -4.83 13.27 3.44
CA LEU A 40 -4.43 12.05 2.75
C LEU A 40 -5.49 11.61 1.72
N GLU A 41 -6.77 11.68 2.11
CA GLU A 41 -7.89 11.35 1.21
C GLU A 41 -7.90 12.24 -0.03
N ARG A 42 -7.70 13.55 0.15
CA ARG A 42 -7.69 14.53 -0.96
C ARG A 42 -6.54 14.29 -1.91
N ARG A 43 -5.36 13.95 -1.38
CA ARG A 43 -4.17 13.65 -2.20
C ARG A 43 -4.35 12.36 -2.98
N LEU A 44 -4.84 11.31 -2.31
CA LEU A 44 -5.15 10.03 -2.96
C LEU A 44 -6.26 10.18 -4.00
N ALA A 45 -7.25 11.05 -3.78
CA ALA A 45 -8.26 11.40 -4.79
C ALA A 45 -7.64 11.99 -6.06
N GLY A 46 -6.58 12.80 -5.94
CA GLY A 46 -5.80 13.28 -7.09
C GLY A 46 -5.10 12.18 -7.90
N HIS A 47 -4.93 10.99 -7.31
CA HIS A 47 -4.40 9.80 -7.97
C HIS A 47 -5.51 8.78 -8.37
N GLY A 48 -6.78 9.17 -8.31
CA GLY A 48 -7.90 8.30 -8.67
C GLY A 48 -8.25 7.26 -7.60
N PHE A 49 -7.88 7.49 -6.35
CA PHE A 49 -8.30 6.67 -5.22
C PHE A 49 -9.50 7.30 -4.51
N VAL A 50 -10.48 6.47 -4.17
CA VAL A 50 -11.68 6.89 -3.45
C VAL A 50 -11.65 6.24 -2.07
N ALA A 51 -11.80 7.06 -1.02
CA ALA A 51 -11.97 6.56 0.33
C ALA A 51 -13.24 5.71 0.41
N LYS A 52 -13.09 4.47 0.89
CA LYS A 52 -14.21 3.61 1.27
C LYS A 52 -14.50 3.85 2.74
N ALA A 53 -15.78 3.73 3.11
CA ALA A 53 -16.26 4.00 4.48
C ALA A 53 -15.29 3.38 5.51
N PRO A 54 -14.64 4.19 6.36
CA PRO A 54 -13.56 3.71 7.21
C PRO A 54 -14.12 2.77 8.28
N GLY A 55 -13.46 1.63 8.47
CA GLY A 55 -13.61 0.87 9.70
C GLY A 55 -12.93 1.61 10.86
N PRO A 56 -13.28 1.34 12.12
CA PRO A 56 -12.62 1.99 13.27
C PRO A 56 -11.10 1.75 13.22
N GLY A 57 -10.34 2.81 12.98
CA GLY A 57 -8.87 2.80 12.96
C GLY A 57 -8.21 2.28 11.68
N VAL A 58 -8.96 2.09 10.59
CA VAL A 58 -8.45 1.64 9.29
C VAL A 58 -9.02 2.50 8.17
N LEU A 59 -8.14 3.00 7.31
CA LEU A 59 -8.52 3.71 6.08
C LEU A 59 -8.37 2.76 4.90
N VAL A 60 -9.40 2.69 4.06
CA VAL A 60 -9.40 1.86 2.85
C VAL A 60 -9.63 2.77 1.65
N PHE A 61 -8.81 2.61 0.62
CA PHE A 61 -8.89 3.38 -0.61
C PHE A 61 -8.95 2.44 -1.81
N ASP A 62 -9.98 2.58 -2.63
CA ASP A 62 -10.11 1.87 -3.90
C ASP A 62 -9.63 2.76 -5.04
N GLY A 63 -8.67 2.28 -5.82
CA GLY A 63 -8.18 2.95 -7.03
C GLY A 63 -9.01 2.61 -8.25
N CYS A 64 -9.14 3.54 -9.19
CA CYS A 64 -9.84 3.32 -10.46
C CYS A 64 -9.28 2.14 -11.29
N SER A 65 -8.04 1.72 -11.05
CA SER A 65 -7.39 0.58 -11.70
C SER A 65 -7.60 -0.77 -10.99
N GLY A 66 -8.49 -0.84 -9.99
CA GLY A 66 -8.78 -2.06 -9.21
C GLY A 66 -7.78 -2.32 -8.07
N HIS A 67 -6.82 -1.43 -7.84
CA HIS A 67 -5.88 -1.53 -6.72
C HIS A 67 -6.55 -1.07 -5.42
N VAL A 68 -6.15 -1.65 -4.29
CA VAL A 68 -6.67 -1.26 -2.97
C VAL A 68 -5.52 -0.93 -2.03
N LEU A 69 -5.65 0.18 -1.31
CA LEU A 69 -4.73 0.57 -0.25
C LEU A 69 -5.46 0.45 1.08
N VAL A 70 -4.86 -0.24 2.03
CA VAL A 70 -5.36 -0.36 3.41
C VAL A 70 -4.31 0.22 4.34
N ILE A 71 -4.66 1.27 5.06
CA ILE A 71 -3.75 2.03 5.91
C ILE A 71 -4.25 1.93 7.35
N VAL A 72 -3.37 1.61 8.28
CA VAL A 72 -3.64 1.58 9.72
C VAL A 72 -2.85 2.71 10.37
N PRO A 73 -3.43 3.93 10.49
CA PRO A 73 -2.68 5.14 10.88
C PRO A 73 -1.96 4.99 12.21
N ARG A 74 -2.61 4.35 13.19
CA ARG A 74 -2.05 4.12 14.53
C ARG A 74 -0.72 3.36 14.50
N THR A 75 -0.57 2.39 13.59
CA THR A 75 0.62 1.53 13.52
C THR A 75 1.55 1.90 12.36
N GLY A 76 1.11 2.79 11.47
CA GLY A 76 1.80 3.10 10.21
C GLY A 76 1.78 1.94 9.20
N ARG A 77 1.12 0.82 9.50
CA ARG A 77 1.06 -0.32 8.57
C ARG A 77 0.26 0.06 7.33
N VAL A 78 0.82 -0.22 6.16
CA VAL A 78 0.12 -0.11 4.88
C VAL A 78 0.15 -1.44 4.16
N GLN A 79 -1.01 -1.90 3.72
CA GLN A 79 -1.17 -3.02 2.82
C GLN A 79 -1.59 -2.49 1.43
N ILE A 80 -0.84 -2.88 0.41
CA ILE A 80 -1.12 -2.63 -0.99
C ILE A 80 -1.64 -3.92 -1.60
N ARG A 81 -2.84 -3.88 -2.17
CA ARG A 81 -3.43 -4.97 -2.94
C ARG A 81 -3.41 -4.58 -4.40
N VAL A 82 -2.60 -5.29 -5.18
CA VAL A 82 -2.51 -5.10 -6.62
C VAL A 82 -3.71 -5.79 -7.26
N ASP A 83 -4.24 -5.18 -8.32
CA ASP A 83 -5.35 -5.73 -9.09
C ASP A 83 -4.98 -7.11 -9.68
N CYS A 84 -5.95 -8.02 -9.75
CA CYS A 84 -5.71 -9.39 -10.20
C CYS A 84 -5.47 -9.49 -11.72
N GLY A 85 -5.90 -8.51 -12.50
CA GLY A 85 -5.64 -8.38 -13.93
C GLY A 85 -4.20 -7.97 -14.26
N VAL A 86 -3.42 -7.49 -13.28
CA VAL A 86 -1.99 -7.21 -13.49
C VAL A 86 -1.22 -8.53 -13.67
N PRO A 87 -0.44 -8.68 -14.77
CA PRO A 87 0.42 -9.85 -14.97
C PRO A 87 1.41 -10.03 -13.82
N ARG A 88 1.66 -11.28 -13.42
CA ARG A 88 2.39 -11.61 -12.18
C ARG A 88 3.76 -10.95 -12.13
N GLU A 89 4.51 -10.99 -13.22
CA GLU A 89 5.83 -10.40 -13.39
C GLU A 89 5.85 -8.87 -13.23
N ARG A 90 4.71 -8.20 -13.43
CA ARG A 90 4.55 -6.74 -13.27
C ARG A 90 4.10 -6.33 -11.87
N ARG A 91 3.52 -7.24 -11.08
CA ARG A 91 2.98 -6.93 -9.74
C ARG A 91 3.99 -6.31 -8.78
N PRO A 92 5.26 -6.77 -8.70
CA PRO A 92 6.25 -6.14 -7.82
C PRO A 92 6.52 -4.68 -8.20
N ARG A 93 6.58 -4.38 -9.51
CA ARG A 93 6.79 -3.02 -10.01
C ARG A 93 5.58 -2.13 -9.69
N VAL A 94 4.36 -2.61 -9.94
CA VAL A 94 3.13 -1.86 -9.61
C VAL A 94 3.04 -1.58 -8.11
N ALA A 95 3.36 -2.57 -7.27
CA ALA A 95 3.39 -2.37 -5.82
C ALA A 95 4.44 -1.31 -5.40
N ALA A 96 5.60 -1.30 -6.03
CA ALA A 96 6.64 -0.29 -5.78
C ALA A 96 6.24 1.11 -6.26
N GLU A 97 5.52 1.23 -7.38
CA GLU A 97 4.99 2.51 -7.88
C GLU A 97 3.90 3.06 -6.93
N LEU A 98 2.99 2.19 -6.44
CA LEU A 98 1.98 2.56 -5.44
C LEU A 98 2.61 2.97 -4.10
N ALA A 99 3.66 2.27 -3.66
CA ALA A 99 4.38 2.63 -2.44
C ALA A 99 5.07 3.99 -2.55
N GLN A 100 5.68 4.29 -3.70
CA GLN A 100 6.29 5.60 -3.98
C GLN A 100 5.25 6.72 -4.03
N MET A 101 4.11 6.48 -4.68
CA MET A 101 2.98 7.42 -4.69
C MET A 101 2.50 7.72 -3.28
N LEU A 102 2.29 6.69 -2.45
CA LEU A 102 1.93 6.85 -1.04
C LEU A 102 2.97 7.64 -0.25
N ALA A 103 4.26 7.39 -0.48
CA ALA A 103 5.33 8.13 0.18
C ALA A 103 5.37 9.60 -0.23
N ALA A 104 5.10 9.92 -1.49
CA ALA A 104 5.00 11.31 -1.98
C ALA A 104 3.74 12.01 -1.45
N ALA A 105 2.62 11.28 -1.34
CA ALA A 105 1.39 11.80 -0.76
C ALA A 105 1.52 12.13 0.75
N ARG A 106 2.53 11.58 1.45
CA ARG A 106 2.76 11.83 2.89
C ARG A 106 3.38 13.19 3.21
N ILE A 107 3.88 13.92 2.21
CA ILE A 107 4.64 15.16 2.43
C ILE A 107 3.66 16.29 2.71
N ASP A 108 3.24 16.41 3.97
CA ASP A 108 3.10 17.66 4.75
C ASP A 108 2.67 17.21 6.16
N ALA A 109 3.64 17.17 7.07
CA ALA A 109 3.41 17.08 8.51
C ALA A 109 3.69 18.44 9.13
#